data_AF-A0A9R1XBF0-F1
#
_entry.id   AF-A0A9R1XBF0-F1
#
_cell.length_a   1.000
_cell.length_b   1.000
_cell.length_c   1.000
_cell.angle_alpha   90.00
_cell.angle_beta   90.00
_cell.angle_gamma   90.00
#
_symmetry.space_group_name_H-M   'P 1'
#
loop_
_entity.id
_entity.type
_entity.pdbx_description
1 polymer ?
#
loop_
_entity_poly.entity_id
_entity_poly.type
_entity_poly.pdbx_seq_one_letter_code
_entity_poly.pdbx_strand_id
1 'polypeptide(L)'
;MAILPFRDKLDYSSAAVVIGFSLIVSILKAFSIKSEATRVMVVAPLIAFVTTHILYLKCYKFDYGKRSFPLIIQKGKDLFKLFDFLNLLYKDLNMKAYVIMGVAKVLIWGVWAGILNHPSKWKIWVMTIGEGLIILFQIYDFPPYKGFLDAHAISHAIVVPVSNIWWSFIHDDSEYRTKTLMKKAK
;
A
#
# COMPACT_ATOMS: atom_id res chain seq x y z
N MET A 1 4.16 -27.14 -9.77
CA MET A 1 4.35 -26.43 -8.49
C MET A 1 4.68 -24.98 -8.81
N ALA A 2 3.68 -24.11 -8.92
CA ALA A 2 3.89 -22.66 -9.10
C ALA A 2 3.35 -21.93 -7.85
N ILE A 3 4.10 -22.05 -6.75
CA ILE A 3 3.96 -21.11 -5.64
C ILE A 3 4.17 -19.72 -6.24
N LEU A 4 3.29 -18.73 -6.00
CA LEU A 4 3.58 -17.32 -6.30
C LEU A 4 5.05 -17.08 -5.93
N PRO A 5 5.95 -16.79 -6.90
CA PRO A 5 7.37 -16.76 -6.64
C PRO A 5 7.62 -15.83 -5.45
N PHE A 6 8.60 -16.16 -4.63
CA PHE A 6 8.89 -15.41 -3.40
C PHE A 6 8.91 -13.89 -3.61
N ARG A 7 9.40 -13.47 -4.80
CA ARG A 7 9.38 -12.10 -5.29
C ARG A 7 7.99 -11.47 -5.30
N ASP A 8 7.01 -12.07 -5.96
CA ASP A 8 5.66 -11.52 -6.08
C ASP A 8 4.99 -11.39 -4.69
N LYS A 9 5.20 -12.36 -3.80
CA LYS A 9 4.67 -12.27 -2.43
C LYS A 9 5.29 -11.12 -1.64
N LEU A 10 6.59 -10.88 -1.84
CA LEU A 10 7.30 -9.77 -1.21
C LEU A 10 6.81 -8.43 -1.76
N ASP A 11 6.58 -8.35 -3.06
CA ASP A 11 6.07 -7.14 -3.74
C ASP A 11 4.67 -6.80 -3.22
N TYR A 12 3.76 -7.78 -3.13
CA TYR A 12 2.43 -7.55 -2.55
C TYR A 12 2.46 -7.19 -1.06
N SER A 13 3.31 -7.86 -0.27
CA SER A 13 3.39 -7.60 1.17
C SER A 13 3.96 -6.21 1.45
N SER A 14 5.05 -5.82 0.78
CA SER A 14 5.67 -4.51 0.94
C SER A 14 4.73 -3.38 0.49
N ALA A 15 4.05 -3.54 -0.64
CA ALA A 15 3.06 -2.58 -1.13
C ALA A 15 1.89 -2.39 -0.14
N ALA A 16 1.41 -3.48 0.48
CA ALA A 16 0.38 -3.41 1.51
C ALA A 16 0.83 -2.65 2.76
N VAL A 17 2.08 -2.84 3.22
CA VAL A 17 2.63 -2.08 4.36
C VAL A 17 2.68 -0.59 4.04
N VAL A 18 3.22 -0.23 2.86
CA VAL A 18 3.43 1.16 2.47
C VAL A 18 2.09 1.89 2.32
N ILE A 19 1.14 1.33 1.58
CA ILE A 19 -0.19 1.93 1.42
C ILE A 19 -0.94 1.98 2.74
N GLY A 20 -0.90 0.90 3.52
CA GLY A 20 -1.54 0.83 4.83
C GLY A 20 -1.02 1.95 5.74
N PHE A 21 0.29 2.09 5.87
CA PHE A 21 0.91 3.14 6.69
C PHE A 21 0.50 4.55 6.22
N SER A 22 0.56 4.83 4.91
CA SER A 22 0.19 6.14 4.38
C SER A 22 -1.31 6.47 4.57
N LEU A 23 -2.19 5.47 4.51
CA LEU A 23 -3.62 5.63 4.81
C LEU A 23 -3.87 5.98 6.28
N ILE A 24 -3.09 5.42 7.21
CA ILE A 24 -3.16 5.78 8.63
C ILE A 24 -2.81 7.26 8.80
N VAL A 25 -1.69 7.68 8.21
CA VAL A 25 -1.23 9.08 8.29
C VAL A 25 -2.28 10.01 7.70
N SER A 26 -2.91 9.66 6.57
CA SER A 26 -3.95 10.48 5.95
C SER A 26 -5.17 10.64 6.86
N ILE A 27 -5.63 9.55 7.49
CA ILE A 27 -6.75 9.57 8.44
C ILE A 27 -6.42 10.46 9.65
N LEU A 28 -5.28 10.23 10.30
CA LEU A 28 -4.86 11.02 11.47
C LEU A 28 -4.79 12.53 11.16
N LYS A 29 -4.37 12.85 9.93
CA LYS A 29 -4.24 14.22 9.46
C LYS A 29 -5.60 14.85 9.11
N ALA A 30 -6.49 14.11 8.48
CA ALA A 30 -7.85 14.53 8.15
C ALA A 30 -8.67 14.88 9.40
N PHE A 31 -8.62 14.03 10.42
CA PHE A 31 -9.37 14.23 11.66
C PHE A 31 -8.71 15.22 12.64
N SER A 32 -7.57 15.82 12.28
CA SER A 32 -6.83 16.76 13.13
C SER A 32 -6.66 16.25 14.57
N ILE A 33 -6.40 14.95 14.74
CA ILE A 33 -6.32 14.32 16.06
C ILE A 33 -5.09 14.86 16.79
N LYS A 34 -5.33 15.72 17.79
CA LYS A 34 -4.29 16.37 18.61
C LYS A 34 -3.88 15.54 19.83
N SER A 35 -4.73 14.60 20.26
CA SER A 35 -4.47 13.74 21.41
C SER A 35 -3.47 12.65 21.04
N GLU A 36 -2.31 12.66 21.71
CA GLU A 36 -1.29 11.62 21.56
C GLU A 36 -1.84 10.22 21.91
N ALA A 37 -2.76 10.13 22.88
CA ALA A 37 -3.42 8.88 23.23
C ALA A 37 -4.29 8.35 22.07
N THR A 38 -5.04 9.21 21.38
CA THR A 38 -5.87 8.81 20.24
C THR A 38 -5.00 8.42 19.04
N ARG A 39 -3.83 9.04 18.85
CA ARG A 39 -2.84 8.60 17.85
C ARG A 39 -2.37 7.18 18.13
N VAL A 40 -1.99 6.88 19.37
CA VAL A 40 -1.54 5.54 19.76
C VAL A 40 -2.68 4.51 19.63
N MET A 41 -3.91 4.87 20.03
CA MET A 41 -5.09 4.00 19.91
C MET A 41 -5.46 3.65 18.46
N VAL A 42 -5.17 4.53 17.50
CA VAL A 42 -5.43 4.26 16.06
C VAL A 42 -4.24 3.56 15.41
N VAL A 43 -3.01 3.97 15.74
CA VAL A 43 -1.79 3.43 15.12
C VAL A 43 -1.50 2.00 15.59
N ALA A 44 -1.68 1.69 16.87
CA ALA A 44 -1.31 0.39 17.43
C ALA A 44 -2.11 -0.80 16.84
N PRO A 45 -3.44 -0.75 16.68
CA PRO A 45 -4.22 -1.83 16.07
C PRO A 45 -3.86 -2.05 14.60
N LEU A 46 -3.50 -0.98 13.89
CA LEU A 46 -3.18 -1.03 12.46
C LEU A 46 -1.76 -1.57 12.23
N ILE A 47 -0.79 -1.22 13.08
CA ILE A 47 0.52 -1.89 13.13
C ILE A 47 0.36 -3.37 13.48
N ALA A 48 -0.49 -3.70 14.47
CA ALA A 48 -0.76 -5.07 14.85
C ALA A 48 -1.40 -5.86 13.70
N PHE A 49 -2.36 -5.27 12.97
CA PHE A 49 -2.96 -5.88 11.78
C PHE A 49 -1.93 -6.15 10.69
N VAL A 50 -1.11 -5.16 10.33
CA VAL A 50 -0.05 -5.30 9.32
C VAL A 50 0.98 -6.36 9.73
N THR A 51 1.41 -6.34 10.99
CA THR A 51 2.37 -7.31 11.54
C THR A 51 1.78 -8.73 11.52
N THR A 52 0.51 -8.87 11.90
CA THR A 52 -0.21 -10.16 11.88
C THR A 52 -0.41 -10.67 10.46
N HIS A 53 -0.69 -9.78 9.50
CA HIS A 53 -0.81 -10.13 8.10
C HIS A 53 0.51 -10.64 7.50
N ILE A 54 1.64 -9.99 7.82
CA ILE A 54 2.99 -10.43 7.42
C ILE A 54 3.33 -11.80 8.05
N LEU A 55 3.04 -11.97 9.34
CA LEU A 55 3.26 -13.23 10.06
C LEU A 55 2.39 -14.37 9.50
N TYR A 56 1.13 -14.11 9.18
CA TYR A 56 0.23 -15.07 8.55
C TYR A 56 0.77 -15.54 7.19
N LEU A 57 1.26 -14.61 6.37
CA LEU A 57 1.84 -14.93 5.06
C LEU A 57 3.18 -15.68 5.15
N LYS A 58 3.99 -15.43 6.19
CA LYS A 58 5.28 -16.10 6.42
C LYS A 58 5.15 -17.48 7.08
N CYS A 59 4.37 -17.60 8.16
CA CYS A 59 4.43 -18.77 9.04
C CYS A 59 3.34 -19.82 8.76
N TYR A 60 2.13 -19.43 8.32
CA TYR A 60 1.00 -20.36 8.24
C TYR A 60 1.01 -21.27 7.00
N LYS A 61 1.74 -20.89 5.93
CA LYS A 61 1.81 -21.67 4.68
C LYS A 61 3.02 -22.61 4.57
N PHE A 62 3.90 -22.68 5.58
CA PHE A 62 5.11 -23.53 5.53
C PHE A 62 4.86 -24.98 5.96
N ASP A 63 3.78 -25.28 6.68
CA ASP A 63 3.55 -26.61 7.28
C ASP A 63 2.62 -27.55 6.47
N TYR A 64 2.07 -27.08 5.35
CA TYR A 64 1.16 -27.88 4.49
C TYR A 64 1.90 -28.80 3.49
N GLY A 65 3.18 -29.08 3.73
CA GLY A 65 4.04 -29.73 2.74
C GLY A 65 4.87 -30.86 3.31
N LYS A 66 4.25 -31.98 3.72
CA LYS A 66 4.92 -33.30 3.77
C LYS A 66 3.95 -34.48 4.08
N ARG A 67 3.30 -35.05 3.05
CA ARG A 67 3.38 -36.50 2.73
C ARG A 67 2.52 -36.96 1.53
N SER A 68 3.09 -37.95 0.81
CA SER A 68 2.42 -39.01 0.03
C SER A 68 2.18 -38.80 -1.48
N PHE A 69 3.15 -39.23 -2.29
CA PHE A 69 3.02 -39.75 -3.67
C PHE A 69 2.51 -41.22 -3.62
N PRO A 70 1.80 -41.84 -4.61
CA PRO A 70 1.68 -41.54 -6.04
C PRO A 70 0.30 -41.90 -6.69
N LEU A 71 -0.83 -41.36 -6.22
CA LEU A 71 -2.17 -41.45 -6.89
C LEU A 71 -2.60 -40.09 -7.53
N ILE A 72 -1.63 -39.18 -7.65
CA ILE A 72 -1.80 -37.72 -7.74
C ILE A 72 -1.90 -37.19 -9.19
N ILE A 73 -1.56 -37.97 -10.23
CA ILE A 73 -1.34 -37.38 -11.57
C ILE A 73 -2.66 -37.02 -12.30
N GLN A 74 -3.75 -37.77 -12.11
CA GLN A 74 -5.04 -37.46 -12.75
C GLN A 74 -5.79 -36.34 -12.02
N LYS A 75 -6.01 -36.48 -10.70
CA LYS A 75 -6.55 -35.41 -9.83
C LYS A 75 -5.67 -34.17 -9.80
N GLY A 76 -4.38 -34.32 -10.11
CA GLY A 76 -3.41 -33.25 -10.17
C GLY A 76 -3.72 -32.20 -11.23
N LYS A 77 -4.35 -32.55 -12.36
CA LYS A 77 -4.68 -31.56 -13.41
C LYS A 77 -5.84 -30.64 -13.01
N ASP A 78 -6.90 -31.19 -12.41
CA ASP A 78 -8.02 -30.39 -11.91
C ASP A 78 -7.63 -29.63 -10.64
N LEU A 79 -6.81 -30.24 -9.78
CA LEU A 79 -6.24 -29.55 -8.63
C LEU A 79 -5.26 -28.45 -9.04
N PHE A 80 -4.51 -28.63 -10.14
CA PHE A 80 -3.63 -27.60 -10.70
C PHE A 80 -4.42 -26.45 -11.32
N LYS A 81 -5.51 -26.73 -12.04
CA LYS A 81 -6.45 -25.70 -12.49
C LYS A 81 -7.10 -24.96 -11.32
N LEU A 82 -7.55 -25.68 -10.30
CA LEU A 82 -8.11 -25.09 -9.08
C LEU A 82 -7.06 -24.24 -8.36
N PHE A 83 -5.80 -24.69 -8.33
CA PHE A 83 -4.70 -23.98 -7.70
C PHE A 83 -4.29 -22.70 -8.46
N ASP A 84 -4.21 -22.77 -9.80
CA ASP A 84 -3.98 -21.59 -10.64
C ASP A 84 -5.15 -20.61 -10.53
N PHE A 85 -6.38 -21.11 -10.51
CA PHE A 85 -7.59 -20.32 -10.27
C PHE A 85 -7.57 -19.66 -8.89
N LEU A 86 -7.18 -20.37 -7.82
CA LEU A 86 -7.06 -19.83 -6.46
C LEU A 86 -5.94 -18.78 -6.36
N ASN A 87 -4.81 -18.97 -7.05
CA ASN A 87 -3.75 -17.94 -7.10
C ASN A 87 -4.19 -16.71 -7.90
N LEU A 88 -4.92 -16.89 -8.99
CA LEU A 88 -5.54 -15.80 -9.74
C LEU A 88 -6.56 -15.05 -8.89
N LEU A 89 -7.43 -15.78 -8.18
CA LEU A 89 -8.42 -15.20 -7.26
C LEU A 89 -7.73 -14.44 -6.13
N TYR A 90 -6.65 -14.98 -5.57
CA TYR A 90 -5.86 -14.32 -4.53
C TYR A 90 -5.16 -13.06 -5.03
N LYS A 91 -4.57 -13.10 -6.23
CA LYS A 91 -3.95 -11.93 -6.89
C LYS A 91 -5.01 -10.86 -7.18
N ASP A 92 -6.17 -11.26 -7.69
CA ASP A 92 -7.30 -10.39 -8.00
C ASP A 92 -7.88 -9.72 -6.73
N LEU A 93 -8.11 -10.50 -5.66
CA LEU A 93 -8.60 -9.97 -4.38
C LEU A 93 -7.60 -9.00 -3.73
N ASN A 94 -6.31 -9.33 -3.76
CA ASN A 94 -5.26 -8.45 -3.21
C ASN A 94 -5.12 -7.15 -4.02
N MET A 95 -5.17 -7.22 -5.35
CA MET A 95 -5.13 -6.03 -6.22
C MET A 95 -6.35 -5.14 -5.98
N LYS A 96 -7.55 -5.72 -5.85
CA LYS A 96 -8.78 -4.98 -5.51
C LYS A 96 -8.66 -4.27 -4.16
N ALA A 97 -8.19 -4.96 -3.12
CA ALA A 97 -7.99 -4.36 -1.80
C ALA A 97 -6.97 -3.20 -1.85
N TYR A 98 -5.86 -3.37 -2.57
CA TYR A 98 -4.84 -2.35 -2.76
C TYR A 98 -5.39 -1.11 -3.46
N VAL A 99 -6.13 -1.30 -4.56
CA VAL A 99 -6.77 -0.21 -5.30
C VAL A 99 -7.78 0.54 -4.43
N ILE A 100 -8.61 -0.17 -3.66
CA ILE A 100 -9.59 0.45 -2.76
C ILE A 100 -8.89 1.31 -1.70
N MET A 101 -7.86 0.78 -1.03
CA MET A 101 -7.09 1.54 -0.03
C MET A 101 -6.38 2.74 -0.65
N GLY A 102 -5.82 2.57 -1.86
CA GLY A 102 -5.16 3.64 -2.61
C GLY A 102 -6.12 4.77 -2.98
N VAL A 103 -7.30 4.44 -3.52
CA VAL A 103 -8.34 5.43 -3.86
C VAL A 103 -8.83 6.16 -2.61
N ALA A 104 -9.09 5.44 -1.52
CA ALA A 104 -9.49 6.06 -0.25
C ALA A 104 -8.44 7.06 0.24
N LYS A 105 -7.15 6.69 0.19
CA LYS A 105 -6.03 7.57 0.56
C LYS A 105 -6.00 8.84 -0.31
N VAL A 106 -6.13 8.70 -1.62
CA VAL A 106 -6.13 9.82 -2.59
C VAL A 106 -7.27 10.78 -2.30
N LEU A 107 -8.48 10.27 -2.04
CA LEU A 107 -9.65 11.09 -1.72
C LEU A 107 -9.45 11.87 -0.41
N ILE A 108 -8.96 11.19 0.64
CA ILE A 108 -8.73 11.83 1.95
C ILE A 108 -7.72 12.98 1.82
N TRP A 109 -6.60 12.75 1.13
CA TRP A 109 -5.59 13.79 0.91
C TRP A 109 -6.07 14.93 0.01
N GLY A 110 -6.85 14.62 -1.03
CA GLY A 110 -7.46 15.62 -1.90
C GLY A 110 -8.42 16.53 -1.14
N VAL A 111 -9.30 15.96 -0.31
CA VAL A 111 -10.22 16.72 0.55
C VAL A 111 -9.43 17.57 1.56
N TRP A 112 -8.42 16.98 2.21
CA TRP A 112 -7.57 17.71 3.16
C TRP A 112 -6.88 18.91 2.52
N ALA A 113 -6.29 18.73 1.33
CA ALA A 113 -5.61 19.80 0.59
C ALA A 113 -6.55 20.88 0.08
N GLY A 114 -7.81 20.53 -0.20
CA GLY A 114 -8.85 21.48 -0.60
C GLY A 114 -9.40 22.32 0.55
N ILE A 115 -9.52 21.74 1.74
CA ILE A 115 -10.11 22.42 2.90
C ILE A 115 -9.06 23.22 3.70
N LEU A 116 -7.85 22.68 3.89
CA LEU A 116 -6.85 23.30 4.77
C LEU A 116 -5.87 24.19 4.02
N ASN A 117 -5.73 25.41 4.51
CA ASN A 117 -4.81 26.40 3.95
C ASN A 117 -3.38 26.22 4.52
N HIS A 118 -2.76 25.08 4.21
CA HIS A 118 -1.37 24.80 4.57
C HIS A 118 -0.39 25.40 3.54
N PRO A 119 0.74 26.02 3.95
CA PRO A 119 1.70 26.63 3.01
C PRO A 119 2.24 25.63 1.96
N SER A 120 2.43 24.36 2.36
CA SER A 120 2.92 23.30 1.48
C SER A 120 1.81 22.45 0.83
N LYS A 121 0.58 22.96 0.72
CA LYS A 121 -0.56 22.21 0.13
C LYS A 121 -0.34 21.79 -1.33
N TRP A 122 0.48 22.53 -2.07
CA TRP A 122 0.85 22.17 -3.44
C TRP A 122 1.60 20.82 -3.51
N LYS A 123 2.44 20.51 -2.51
CA LYS A 123 3.17 19.24 -2.43
C LYS A 123 2.22 18.06 -2.27
N ILE A 124 1.14 18.26 -1.50
CA ILE A 124 0.08 17.27 -1.34
C ILE A 124 -0.71 17.08 -2.63
N TRP A 125 -1.05 18.15 -3.36
CA TRP A 125 -1.72 18.02 -4.66
C TRP A 125 -0.88 17.23 -5.66
N VAL A 126 0.42 17.58 -5.79
CA VAL A 126 1.35 16.86 -6.67
C VAL A 126 1.48 15.39 -6.26
N MET A 127 1.61 15.11 -4.96
CA MET A 127 1.64 13.75 -4.43
C MET A 127 0.35 12.98 -4.73
N THR A 128 -0.81 13.60 -4.51
CA THR A 128 -2.14 12.98 -4.69
C THR A 128 -2.38 12.61 -6.15
N ILE A 129 -1.99 13.48 -7.08
CA ILE A 129 -2.06 13.21 -8.53
C ILE A 129 -1.08 12.09 -8.90
N GLY A 130 0.16 12.13 -8.41
CA GLY A 130 1.17 11.09 -8.67
C GLY A 130 0.73 9.71 -8.18
N GLU A 131 0.16 9.63 -6.99
CA GLU A 131 -0.42 8.41 -6.41
C GLU A 131 -1.62 7.89 -7.23
N GLY A 132 -2.47 8.79 -7.74
CA GLY A 132 -3.54 8.42 -8.67
C GLY A 132 -3.02 7.83 -9.98
N LEU A 133 -1.94 8.39 -10.52
CA LEU A 133 -1.28 7.87 -11.73
C LEU A 133 -0.66 6.48 -11.49
N ILE A 134 -0.03 6.26 -10.33
CA ILE A 134 0.51 4.94 -9.95
C ILE A 134 -0.60 3.87 -9.95
N ILE A 135 -1.76 4.18 -9.35
CA ILE A 135 -2.92 3.27 -9.32
C ILE A 135 -3.45 3.04 -10.74
N LEU A 136 -3.52 4.09 -11.58
CA LEU A 136 -3.99 3.98 -12.95
C LEU A 136 -3.10 3.06 -13.80
N PHE A 137 -1.77 3.22 -13.74
CA PHE A 137 -0.85 2.32 -14.44
C PHE A 137 -0.96 0.89 -13.90
N GLN A 138 -1.13 0.73 -12.60
CA GLN A 138 -1.28 -0.60 -11.98
C GLN A 138 -2.59 -1.32 -12.35
N ILE A 139 -3.66 -0.58 -12.66
CA ILE A 139 -4.90 -1.15 -13.20
C ILE A 139 -4.75 -1.50 -14.69
N TYR A 140 -4.03 -0.67 -15.44
CA TYR A 140 -3.85 -0.87 -16.88
C TYR A 140 -2.99 -2.09 -17.21
N ASP A 141 -2.03 -2.44 -16.34
CA ASP A 141 -1.23 -3.69 -16.33
C ASP A 141 -0.76 -4.17 -17.72
N PHE A 142 -0.25 -3.26 -18.55
CA PHE A 142 0.19 -3.58 -19.90
C PHE A 142 1.54 -4.31 -19.90
N PRO A 143 1.75 -5.26 -20.84
CA PRO A 143 2.97 -6.06 -20.92
C PRO A 143 4.19 -5.22 -21.32
N PRO A 144 5.42 -5.67 -20.98
CA PRO A 144 6.64 -4.90 -21.21
C PRO A 144 6.87 -4.59 -22.70
N TYR A 145 6.89 -3.30 -23.02
CA TYR A 145 7.31 -2.80 -24.32
C TYR A 145 8.84 -2.93 -24.46
N LYS A 146 9.26 -3.68 -25.49
CA LYS A 146 10.67 -4.01 -25.79
C LYS A 146 11.43 -4.67 -24.64
N GLY A 147 10.73 -5.28 -23.68
CA GLY A 147 11.34 -5.96 -22.53
C GLY A 147 11.82 -5.04 -21.39
N PHE A 148 11.59 -3.72 -21.47
CA PHE A 148 12.07 -2.77 -20.46
C PHE A 148 10.97 -1.93 -19.80
N LEU A 149 9.90 -1.59 -20.53
CA LEU A 149 8.87 -0.64 -20.09
C LEU A 149 7.52 -1.36 -19.96
N ASP A 150 7.15 -1.76 -18.75
CA ASP A 150 5.78 -2.21 -18.42
C ASP A 150 5.07 -1.22 -17.50
N ALA A 151 3.78 -1.46 -17.25
CA ALA A 151 2.98 -0.70 -16.30
C ALA A 151 3.64 -0.60 -14.93
N HIS A 152 4.25 -1.70 -14.48
CA HIS A 152 4.84 -1.81 -13.16
C HIS A 152 6.10 -0.94 -13.01
N ALA A 153 6.96 -0.92 -14.03
CA ALA A 153 8.15 -0.09 -14.10
C ALA A 153 7.81 1.40 -14.11
N ILE A 154 6.76 1.80 -14.84
CA ILE A 154 6.27 3.19 -14.83
C ILE A 154 5.74 3.56 -13.43
N SER A 155 4.93 2.70 -12.81
CA SER A 155 4.45 2.92 -11.44
C SER A 155 5.61 3.09 -10.45
N HIS A 156 6.65 2.25 -10.53
CA HIS A 156 7.86 2.40 -9.70
C HIS A 156 8.63 3.69 -9.98
N ALA A 157 8.75 4.08 -11.25
CA ALA A 157 9.42 5.31 -11.63
C ALA A 157 8.70 6.56 -11.08
N ILE A 158 7.36 6.54 -11.00
CA ILE A 158 6.57 7.63 -10.41
C ILE A 158 6.69 7.65 -8.89
N VAL A 159 6.75 6.48 -8.23
CA VAL A 159 6.89 6.37 -6.77
C VAL A 159 8.13 7.10 -6.25
N VAL A 160 9.26 7.06 -6.97
CA VAL A 160 10.53 7.65 -6.53
C VAL A 160 10.44 9.17 -6.26
N PRO A 161 10.08 10.02 -7.25
CA PRO A 161 9.94 11.46 -7.01
C PRO A 161 8.76 11.78 -6.07
N VAL A 162 7.65 11.03 -6.13
CA VAL A 162 6.50 11.20 -5.21
C VAL A 162 6.94 11.00 -3.76
N SER A 163 7.76 10.00 -3.48
CA SER A 163 8.29 9.72 -2.14
C SER A 163 9.19 10.84 -1.62
N ASN A 164 9.99 11.45 -2.50
CA ASN A 164 10.83 12.59 -2.13
C ASN A 164 9.99 13.82 -1.75
N ILE A 165 9.00 14.16 -2.58
CA ILE A 165 8.07 15.28 -2.33
C ILE A 165 7.29 15.06 -1.03
N TRP A 166 6.86 13.82 -0.77
CA TRP A 166 6.18 13.45 0.46
C TRP A 166 7.04 13.70 1.70
N TRP A 167 8.30 13.29 1.68
CA TRP A 167 9.23 13.56 2.80
C TRP A 167 9.44 15.06 3.01
N SER A 168 9.56 15.81 1.91
CA SER A 168 9.66 17.27 1.97
C SER A 168 8.39 17.92 2.57
N PHE A 169 7.21 17.39 2.28
CA PHE A 169 5.96 17.84 2.92
C PHE A 169 5.94 17.53 4.42
N ILE A 170 6.33 16.32 4.84
CA ILE A 170 6.36 15.94 6.27
C ILE A 170 7.25 16.91 7.06
N HIS A 171 8.41 17.26 6.50
CA HIS A 171 9.31 18.22 7.10
C HIS A 171 8.62 19.59 7.28
N ASP A 172 8.07 20.16 6.21
CA ASP A 172 7.40 21.46 6.27
C ASP A 172 6.21 21.47 7.23
N ASP A 173 5.40 20.40 7.24
CA ASP A 173 4.26 20.24 8.11
C ASP A 173 4.68 20.18 9.59
N SER A 174 5.80 19.50 9.88
CA SER A 174 6.37 19.46 11.23
C SER A 174 6.79 20.85 11.71
N GLU A 175 7.47 21.64 10.85
CA GLU A 175 7.86 23.00 11.19
C GLU A 175 6.65 23.91 11.39
N TYR A 176 5.66 23.83 10.50
CA TYR A 176 4.44 24.63 10.56
C TYR A 176 3.69 24.40 11.88
N ARG A 177 3.55 23.13 12.29
CA ARG A 177 2.92 22.78 13.58
C ARG A 177 3.71 23.30 14.76
N THR A 178 5.03 23.14 14.77
CA THR A 178 5.90 23.62 15.85
C THR A 178 5.82 25.14 16.00
N LYS A 179 5.93 25.89 14.89
CA LYS A 179 5.80 27.36 14.89
C LYS A 179 4.44 27.81 15.43
N THR A 180 3.36 27.11 15.06
CA THR A 180 2.00 27.41 15.53
C THR A 180 1.85 27.18 17.04
N LEU A 181 2.41 26.09 17.56
CA LEU A 181 2.39 25.78 19.00
C LEU A 181 3.20 26.79 19.81
N MET A 182 4.40 27.16 19.35
CA MET A 182 5.26 28.16 20.01
C MET A 182 4.60 29.55 20.07
N LYS A 183 3.90 29.95 19.01
CA LYS A 183 3.13 31.21 19.00
C LYS A 183 1.97 31.21 19.98
N LYS A 184 1.34 30.06 20.23
CA LYS A 184 0.22 29.92 21.17
C LYS A 184 0.66 29.86 22.64
N ALA A 185 1.92 29.47 22.89
CA ALA A 185 2.48 29.36 24.23
C ALA A 185 3.12 30.68 24.74
N LYS A 186 3.32 31.65 23.86
CA LYS A 186 3.65 33.05 24.21
C LYS A 186 2.38 33.84 24.43
#